data_AF-A0AAD6TSD4-F1
#
_entry.id   AF-A0AAD6TSD4-F1
#
_cell.length_a   1.000
_cell.length_b   1.000
_cell.length_c   1.000
_cell.angle_alpha   90.00
_cell.angle_beta   90.00
_cell.angle_gamma   90.00
#
_symmetry.space_group_name_H-M   'P 1'
#
loop_
_entity.id
_entity.type
_entity.pdbx_description
1 polymer ?
#
loop_
_entity_poly.entity_id
_entity_poly.type
_entity_poly.pdbx_seq_one_letter_code
_entity_poly.pdbx_strand_id
1 'polypeptide(L)'
;VNDNTLKMSYEHYDYDIRALRRFELVGWPEDIAFTRPGHLSAEDAQRIRNGLKDSSIFWHRMSDRDHKILLDEQQEQHEATGRGVKQRAARSDKGKM
;
A
#
# COMPACT_ATOMS: atom_id res chain seq x y z
N VAL A 1 -19.69 13.74 -10.09
CA VAL A 1 -19.80 12.44 -9.41
C VAL A 1 -18.42 12.11 -8.89
N ASN A 2 -18.18 12.26 -7.58
CA ASN A 2 -16.92 11.79 -7.00
C ASN A 2 -17.04 10.27 -6.91
N ASP A 3 -16.41 9.58 -7.85
CA ASP A 3 -16.35 8.13 -7.88
C ASP A 3 -15.47 7.67 -6.70
N ASN A 4 -16.09 7.56 -5.52
CA ASN A 4 -15.44 7.17 -4.27
C ASN A 4 -15.21 5.65 -4.19
N THR A 5 -15.28 4.96 -5.33
CA THR A 5 -15.05 3.53 -5.45
C THR A 5 -13.57 3.25 -5.23
N LEU A 6 -13.24 2.65 -4.10
CA LEU A 6 -11.88 2.19 -3.82
C LEU A 6 -11.52 1.09 -4.83
N LYS A 7 -10.62 1.40 -5.77
CA LYS A 7 -9.99 0.40 -6.65
C LYS A 7 -8.67 -0.01 -6.01
N MET A 8 -8.60 -1.28 -5.59
CA MET A 8 -7.38 -1.88 -5.06
C MET A 8 -6.78 -2.78 -6.13
N SER A 9 -5.58 -2.45 -6.60
CA SER A 9 -4.75 -3.40 -7.33
C SER A 9 -3.89 -4.18 -6.33
N TYR A 10 -3.93 -5.51 -6.38
CA TYR A 10 -3.04 -6.35 -5.56
C TYR A 10 -1.56 -6.15 -5.93
N GLU A 11 -1.27 -5.77 -7.18
CA GLU A 11 0.10 -5.45 -7.64
C GLU A 11 0.60 -4.09 -7.16
N HIS A 12 -0.32 -3.15 -6.89
CA HIS A 12 0.01 -1.81 -6.39
C HIS A 12 -0.49 -1.59 -4.97
N TYR A 13 -0.66 -2.67 -4.20
CA TYR A 13 -1.25 -2.62 -2.88
C TYR A 13 -0.52 -1.65 -1.93
N ASP A 14 0.81 -1.70 -1.92
CA ASP A 14 1.63 -0.81 -1.09
C ASP A 14 1.44 0.67 -1.44
N TYR A 15 1.12 0.99 -2.69
CA TYR A 15 0.87 2.36 -3.10
C TYR A 15 -0.60 2.77 -2.91
N ASP A 16 -1.53 2.01 -3.53
CA ASP A 16 -2.96 2.33 -3.58
C ASP A 16 -3.61 2.33 -2.19
N ILE A 17 -3.13 1.46 -1.29
CA ILE A 17 -3.74 1.26 0.03
C ILE A 17 -2.82 1.76 1.14
N ARG A 18 -1.59 1.29 1.24
CA ARG A 18 -0.71 1.69 2.35
C ARG A 18 -0.26 3.14 2.23
N ALA A 19 0.30 3.55 1.09
CA ALA A 19 0.79 4.92 0.92
C ALA A 19 -0.35 5.96 0.78
N LEU A 20 -1.33 5.72 -0.08
CA LEU A 20 -2.40 6.70 -0.37
C LEU A 20 -3.50 6.72 0.69
N ARG A 21 -3.87 5.56 1.26
CA ARG A 21 -5.01 5.46 2.18
C ARG A 21 -4.59 5.26 3.63
N ARG A 22 -3.32 4.95 3.90
CA ARG A 22 -2.76 4.71 5.25
C ARG A 22 -3.46 3.56 5.97
N PHE A 23 -3.80 2.53 5.22
CA PHE A 23 -4.31 1.27 5.76
C PHE A 23 -3.38 0.14 5.38
N GLU A 24 -3.26 -0.84 6.25
CA GLU A 24 -2.57 -2.09 5.96
C GLU A 24 -3.39 -3.27 6.48
N LEU A 25 -3.16 -4.44 5.89
CA LEU A 25 -3.81 -5.68 6.27
C LEU A 25 -2.84 -6.46 7.16
N VAL A 26 -3.17 -6.54 8.44
CA VAL A 26 -2.34 -7.17 9.47
C VAL A 26 -2.77 -8.63 9.63
N GLY A 27 -1.80 -9.50 9.92
CA GLY A 27 -2.04 -10.91 10.19
C GLY A 27 -2.20 -11.78 8.94
N TRP A 28 -1.85 -11.27 7.76
CA TRP A 28 -1.85 -12.05 6.53
C TRP A 28 -0.92 -13.28 6.66
N PRO A 29 -1.38 -14.51 6.32
CA PRO A 29 -0.56 -15.71 6.47
C PRO A 29 0.71 -15.67 5.60
N GLU A 30 1.87 -15.96 6.20
CA GLU A 30 3.17 -15.91 5.52
C GLU A 30 3.30 -16.95 4.40
N ASP A 31 2.57 -18.06 4.52
CA ASP A 31 2.55 -19.14 3.54
C ASP A 31 1.63 -18.88 2.34
N ILE A 32 0.84 -17.81 2.37
CA ILE A 32 -0.11 -17.45 1.31
C ILE A 32 0.37 -16.19 0.62
N ALA A 33 0.70 -16.29 -0.68
CA ALA A 33 1.11 -15.14 -1.47
C ALA A 33 -0.02 -14.09 -1.54
N PHE A 34 0.31 -12.82 -1.25
CA PHE A 34 -0.62 -11.71 -1.37
C PHE A 34 -0.90 -11.40 -2.85
N THR A 35 -1.90 -12.08 -3.42
CA THR A 35 -2.21 -12.03 -4.85
C THR A 35 -3.71 -11.85 -5.09
N ARG A 36 -4.10 -11.75 -6.37
CA ARG A 36 -5.50 -11.60 -6.78
C ARG A 36 -6.31 -12.81 -6.29
N PRO A 37 -7.56 -12.63 -5.82
CA PRO A 37 -8.35 -13.72 -5.26
C PRO A 37 -8.58 -14.89 -6.23
N GLY A 38 -8.63 -14.62 -7.54
CA GLY A 38 -8.75 -15.67 -8.56
C GLY A 38 -7.52 -16.57 -8.71
N HIS A 39 -6.38 -16.22 -8.11
CA HIS A 39 -5.18 -17.06 -8.07
C HIS A 39 -5.04 -17.85 -6.77
N LEU A 40 -5.90 -17.59 -5.78
CA LEU A 40 -5.89 -18.34 -4.52
C LEU A 40 -6.54 -19.71 -4.73
N SER A 41 -6.01 -20.72 -4.04
CA SER A 41 -6.72 -21.99 -3.91
C SER A 41 -8.00 -21.79 -3.07
N ALA A 42 -8.94 -22.73 -3.19
CA ALA A 42 -10.16 -22.70 -2.37
C ALA A 42 -9.83 -22.81 -0.87
N GLU A 43 -8.78 -23.55 -0.51
CA GLU A 43 -8.31 -23.69 0.86
C GLU A 43 -7.74 -22.37 1.40
N ASP A 44 -6.86 -21.72 0.64
CA ASP A 44 -6.27 -20.44 1.02
C ASP A 44 -7.34 -19.35 1.16
N ALA A 45 -8.28 -19.30 0.20
CA ALA A 45 -9.40 -18.39 0.26
C ALA A 45 -10.25 -18.61 1.52
N GLN A 46 -10.49 -19.87 1.90
CA GLN A 46 -11.23 -20.20 3.12
C GLN A 46 -10.45 -19.82 4.39
N ARG A 47 -9.13 -20.04 4.42
CA ARG A 47 -8.25 -19.64 5.54
C ARG A 47 -8.27 -18.13 5.72
N ILE A 48 -8.08 -17.37 4.64
CA ILE A 48 -8.16 -15.90 4.67
C ILE A 48 -9.54 -15.44 5.13
N ARG A 49 -10.61 -16.05 4.60
CA ARG A 49 -11.99 -15.71 5.00
C ARG A 49 -12.23 -15.97 6.49
N ASN A 50 -11.75 -17.09 7.01
CA ASN A 50 -11.87 -17.41 8.43
C ASN A 50 -11.07 -16.42 9.27
N GLY A 51 -9.85 -16.07 8.85
CA GLY A 51 -9.02 -15.09 9.54
C GLY A 51 -9.62 -13.68 9.57
N LEU A 52 -10.27 -13.26 8.50
CA LEU A 52 -11.04 -12.02 8.47
C LEU A 52 -12.26 -12.07 9.39
N LYS A 53 -12.88 -13.25 9.53
CA LYS A 53 -14.07 -13.46 10.36
C LYS A 53 -13.73 -13.48 11.86
N ASP A 54 -12.60 -14.08 12.24
CA ASP A 54 -12.15 -14.17 13.63
C ASP A 54 -11.25 -13.00 14.07
N SER A 55 -11.00 -12.04 13.16
CA SER A 55 -10.16 -10.87 13.39
C SER A 55 -8.67 -11.18 13.61
N SER A 56 -8.20 -12.38 13.25
CA SER A 56 -6.76 -12.65 13.11
C SER A 56 -6.15 -11.97 11.89
N ILE A 57 -6.96 -11.73 10.85
CA ILE A 57 -6.64 -10.86 9.72
C ILE A 57 -7.54 -9.64 9.80
N PHE A 58 -6.96 -8.44 9.80
CA PHE A 58 -7.75 -7.21 9.91
C PHE A 58 -7.08 -6.02 9.25
N TRP A 59 -7.91 -5.05 8.86
CA TRP A 59 -7.45 -3.77 8.36
C TRP A 59 -7.06 -2.87 9.53
N HIS A 60 -5.82 -2.41 9.52
CA HIS A 60 -5.29 -1.47 10.50
C HIS A 60 -5.03 -0.13 9.82
N ARG A 61 -5.43 0.97 10.49
CA ARG A 61 -5.04 2.30 10.06
C ARG A 61 -3.65 2.59 10.58
N MET A 62 -2.70 2.79 9.67
CA MET A 62 -1.31 3.08 10.01
C MET A 62 -1.21 4.37 10.83
N SER A 63 -0.30 4.38 11.82
CA SER A 63 0.05 5.61 12.51
C SER A 63 0.83 6.55 11.58
N ASP A 64 0.92 7.84 11.92
CA ASP A 64 1.73 8.78 11.15
C ASP A 64 3.22 8.38 11.13
N ARG A 65 3.68 7.69 12.18
CA ARG A 65 5.04 7.16 12.25
C ARG A 65 5.25 6.03 11.25
N ASP A 66 4.37 5.04 11.25
CA ASP A 66 4.48 3.87 10.36
C ASP A 66 4.28 4.28 8.90
N HIS A 67 3.39 5.23 8.64
CA HIS A 67 3.20 5.79 7.31
C HIS A 67 4.45 6.52 6.81
N LYS A 68 5.14 7.26 7.68
CA LYS A 68 6.40 7.92 7.31
C LYS A 68 7.50 6.90 6.99
N ILE A 69 7.64 5.87 7.82
CA ILE A 69 8.62 4.79 7.59
C ILE A 69 8.37 4.14 6.22
N LEU A 70 7.12 3.80 5.90
CA LEU A 70 6.76 3.24 4.60
C LEU A 70 7.17 4.15 3.42
N LEU A 71 6.93 5.46 3.54
CA LEU A 71 7.29 6.40 2.47
C LEU A 71 8.81 6.52 2.29
N ASP A 72 9.55 6.53 3.39
CA ASP A 72 11.02 6.55 3.38
C ASP A 72 11.56 5.26 2.73
N GLU A 73 11.03 4.08 3.09
CA GLU A 73 11.37 2.79 2.47
C GLU A 73 11.08 2.76 0.96
N GLN A 74 9.91 3.26 0.54
CA GLN A 74 9.57 3.33 -0.89
C GLN A 74 10.52 4.27 -1.64
N GLN A 75 10.89 5.40 -1.04
CA GLN A 75 11.83 6.35 -1.64
C GLN A 75 13.22 5.71 -1.83
N GLU A 76 13.73 5.01 -0.82
CA GLU A 76 15.00 4.29 -0.89
C GLU A 76 15.01 3.22 -1.99
N GLN A 77 13.91 2.45 -2.13
CA GLN A 77 13.80 1.45 -3.19
C GLN A 77 13.77 2.06 -4.60
N HIS A 78 13.12 3.22 -4.76
CA HIS A 78 13.12 3.96 -6.02
C HIS A 78 14.50 4.49 -6.40
N GLU A 79 15.27 4.96 -5.42
CA GLU A 79 16.65 5.41 -5.61
C GLU A 79 17.59 4.23 -5.94
N ALA A 80 17.44 3.10 -5.25
CA ALA A 80 18.23 1.89 -5.50
C ALA A 80 17.97 1.26 -6.88
N THR A 81 16.75 1.36 -7.41
CA THR A 81 16.39 0.86 -8.75
C THR A 81 16.65 1.86 -9.88
N GLY A 82 17.22 3.03 -9.60
CA GLY A 82 17.58 4.03 -10.61
C GLY A 82 16.40 4.72 -11.30
N ARG A 83 15.16 4.45 -10.86
CA ARG A 83 13.95 5.17 -11.30
C ARG A 83 13.76 6.40 -10.41
N GLY A 84 14.72 7.32 -10.50
CA GLY A 84 14.68 8.57 -9.74
C GLY A 84 13.37 9.31 -9.97
N VAL A 85 12.61 9.51 -8.90
CA VAL A 85 11.52 10.48 -8.86
C VAL A 85 12.15 11.82 -9.23
N LYS A 86 11.73 12.40 -10.36
CA LYS A 86 12.10 13.79 -10.70
C LYS A 86 11.68 14.67 -9.52
N GLN A 87 12.64 15.06 -8.68
CA GLN A 87 12.46 16.19 -7.79
C GLN A 87 11.97 17.34 -8.66
N ARG A 88 10.71 17.76 -8.47
CA ARG A 88 10.23 18.96 -9.13
C ARG A 88 11.11 20.09 -8.61
N ALA A 89 11.91 20.65 -9.52
CA ALA A 89 12.72 21.82 -9.22
C ALA A 89 11.84 22.87 -8.52
N ALA A 90 12.33 23.38 -7.39
CA ALA A 90 11.69 24.49 -6.71
C ALA A 90 11.41 25.59 -7.75
N ARG A 91 10.14 26.01 -7.86
CA ARG A 91 9.74 27.03 -8.84
C ARG A 91 10.56 28.30 -8.56
N SER A 92 11.40 28.66 -9.52
CA SER A 92 12.22 29.86 -9.54
C SER A 92 11.38 31.13 -9.78
N ASP A 93 10.23 31.26 -9.11
CA ASP A 93 9.52 32.54 -9.00
C ASP A 93 9.76 33.06 -7.58
N LYS A 94 10.99 33.53 -7.38
CA LYS A 94 11.24 34.58 -6.39
C LYS A 94 10.98 35.87 -7.16
N GLY A 95 9.87 36.50 -6.83
CA GLY A 95 9.39 37.73 -7.44
C GLY A 95 10.53 38.71 -7.67
N LYS A 96 10.69 39.13 -8.94
CA LYS A 96 11.45 40.32 -9.28
C LYS A 96 10.77 41.51 -8.63
N MET A 97 11.51 42.19 -7.74
CA MET A 97 11.31 43.59 -7.41
C MET A 97 11.43 44.46 -8.67
#